data_AF-A0A060YTP4-F1
#
_entry.id   AF-A0A060YTP4-F1
#
_cell.length_a   1.000
_cell.length_b   1.000
_cell.length_c   1.000
_cell.angle_alpha   90.00
_cell.angle_beta   90.00
_cell.angle_gamma   90.00
#
_symmetry.space_group_name_H-M   'P 1'
#
loop_
_entity.id
_entity.type
_entity.pdbx_description
1 polymer ?
#
loop_
_entity_poly.entity_id
_entity_poly.type
_entity_poly.pdbx_seq_one_letter_code
_entity_poly.pdbx_strand_id
1 'polypeptide(L)'
;SSNTKVCVDCFQAVFTDLEIMAALFSSAIHDVDHPGVSNQFLINTNSELALMYNDASVLENHHLAVGFKLLQEDNCDIFQSLSKKQGQSLRKMVIDMVLATDMSKHMNFLADLKTMVETKKVTSLGVLLLDNYSDRIQVRGHS
;
A
#
# COMPACT_ATOMS: atom_id res chain seq x y z
N SER A 1 2.58 29.86 8.29
CA SER A 1 3.70 29.12 8.91
C SER A 1 3.29 28.27 10.12
N SER A 2 2.20 28.61 10.82
CA SER A 2 1.77 27.88 12.04
C SER A 2 1.03 26.55 11.79
N ASN A 3 0.29 26.41 10.68
CA ASN A 3 -0.48 25.17 10.40
C ASN A 3 0.38 23.98 9.96
N THR A 4 1.55 24.23 9.37
CA THR A 4 2.45 23.15 8.93
C THR A 4 3.16 22.50 10.12
N LYS A 5 3.51 23.27 11.16
CA LYS A 5 4.16 22.73 12.38
C LYS A 5 3.22 21.84 13.19
N VAL A 6 1.97 22.26 13.37
CA VAL A 6 0.96 21.49 14.13
C VAL A 6 0.67 20.13 13.50
N CYS A 7 0.73 20.01 12.17
CA CYS A 7 0.51 18.74 11.47
C CYS A 7 1.68 17.76 11.67
N VAL A 8 2.93 18.24 11.64
CA VAL A 8 4.13 17.41 11.82
C VAL A 8 4.25 16.92 13.26
N ASP A 9 3.94 17.77 14.24
CA ASP A 9 4.02 17.43 15.67
C ASP A 9 2.96 16.38 16.07
N CYS A 10 1.77 16.41 15.45
CA CYS A 10 0.72 15.40 15.63
C CYS A 10 1.12 14.05 15.00
N PHE A 11 1.77 14.07 13.83
CA PHE A 11 2.24 12.87 13.15
C PHE A 11 3.32 12.14 13.95
N GLN A 12 4.26 12.87 14.56
CA GLN A 12 5.29 12.30 15.43
C GLN A 12 4.74 11.71 16.74
N ALA A 13 3.56 12.14 17.19
CA ALA A 13 2.92 11.61 18.39
C ALA A 13 2.18 10.28 18.14
N VAL A 14 1.90 9.94 16.88
CA VAL A 14 1.10 8.77 16.48
C VAL A 14 1.96 7.68 15.86
N PHE A 15 2.99 8.06 15.10
CA PHE A 15 3.85 7.12 14.38
C PHE A 15 5.29 7.15 14.92
N THR A 16 5.88 5.97 14.98
CA THR A 16 7.31 5.79 15.26
C THR A 16 8.16 6.35 14.13
N ASP A 17 9.42 6.71 14.45
CA ASP A 17 10.38 7.18 13.44
C ASP A 17 10.57 6.17 12.29
N LEU A 18 10.45 4.87 12.58
CA LEU A 18 10.56 3.80 11.58
C LEU A 18 9.37 3.79 10.62
N GLU A 19 8.15 4.03 11.12
CA GLU A 19 6.93 4.14 10.30
C GLU A 19 6.97 5.39 9.43
N ILE A 20 7.40 6.53 9.99
CA ILE A 20 7.58 7.77 9.24
C ILE A 20 8.61 7.57 8.13
N MET A 21 9.75 6.94 8.45
CA MET A 21 10.78 6.62 7.46
C MET A 21 10.26 5.69 6.36
N ALA A 22 9.52 4.64 6.73
CA ALA A 22 8.91 3.74 5.76
C ALA A 22 7.92 4.46 4.85
N ALA A 23 7.07 5.34 5.40
CA ALA A 23 6.09 6.10 4.62
C ALA A 23 6.76 7.08 3.64
N LEU A 24 7.82 7.77 4.07
CA LEU A 24 8.60 8.65 3.21
C LEU A 24 9.29 7.86 2.08
N PHE A 25 9.90 6.73 2.42
CA PHE A 25 10.57 5.89 1.42
C PHE A 25 9.58 5.28 0.43
N SER A 26 8.47 4.71 0.90
CA SER A 26 7.37 4.24 0.04
C SER A 26 6.89 5.32 -0.91
N SER A 27 6.64 6.53 -0.38
CA SER A 27 6.21 7.66 -1.19
C SER A 27 7.23 8.04 -2.26
N ALA A 28 8.52 7.91 -1.99
CA ALA A 28 9.58 8.18 -2.97
C ALA A 28 9.67 7.11 -4.07
N ILE A 29 9.41 5.84 -3.75
CA ILE A 29 9.57 4.74 -4.71
C ILE A 29 8.28 4.27 -5.38
N HIS A 30 7.10 4.72 -4.95
CA HIS A 30 5.82 4.08 -5.33
C HIS A 30 5.53 4.05 -6.84
N ASP A 31 6.15 4.94 -7.64
CA ASP A 31 6.02 5.01 -9.11
C ASP A 31 7.40 4.94 -9.82
N VAL A 32 8.44 4.43 -9.17
CA VAL A 32 9.79 4.38 -9.77
C VAL A 32 9.83 3.47 -11.00
N ASP A 33 10.44 3.93 -12.09
CA ASP A 33 10.50 3.18 -13.37
C ASP A 33 9.12 2.90 -14.01
N HIS A 34 8.13 3.78 -13.76
CA HIS A 34 6.81 3.65 -14.39
C HIS A 34 6.86 3.90 -15.91
N PRO A 35 6.38 2.96 -16.76
CA PRO A 35 6.48 3.03 -18.22
C PRO A 35 5.46 3.97 -18.90
N GLY A 36 4.79 4.83 -18.15
CA GLY A 36 3.68 5.68 -18.64
C GLY A 36 2.41 4.94 -19.10
N VAL A 37 2.25 3.65 -18.83
CA VAL A 37 1.06 2.84 -19.19
C VAL A 37 0.49 2.12 -17.98
N SER A 38 -0.80 1.73 -18.01
CA SER A 38 -1.47 1.09 -16.87
C SER A 38 -1.20 -0.41 -16.75
N ASN A 39 -1.45 -0.98 -15.57
CA ASN A 39 -1.46 -2.44 -15.34
C ASN A 39 -2.29 -3.19 -16.40
N GLN A 40 -3.49 -2.69 -16.72
CA GLN A 40 -4.36 -3.33 -17.71
C GLN A 40 -3.76 -3.36 -19.12
N PHE A 41 -3.05 -2.30 -19.51
CA PHE A 41 -2.36 -2.27 -20.79
C PHE A 41 -1.27 -3.34 -20.84
N LEU A 42 -0.43 -3.40 -19.79
CA LEU A 42 0.66 -4.37 -19.68
C LEU A 42 0.18 -5.83 -19.74
N ILE A 43 -0.95 -6.12 -19.09
CA ILE A 43 -1.61 -7.44 -19.12
C ILE A 43 -2.12 -7.74 -20.54
N ASN A 44 -2.88 -6.81 -21.13
CA ASN A 44 -3.46 -7.01 -22.47
C ASN A 44 -2.40 -7.20 -23.56
N THR A 45 -1.21 -6.63 -23.38
CA THR A 45 -0.08 -6.79 -24.31
C THR A 45 0.82 -7.99 -24.02
N ASN A 46 0.54 -8.79 -22.98
CA ASN A 46 1.41 -9.87 -22.50
C ASN A 46 2.86 -9.39 -22.26
N SER A 47 3.01 -8.23 -21.63
CA SER A 47 4.33 -7.67 -21.34
C SER A 47 5.13 -8.60 -20.41
N GLU A 48 6.46 -8.51 -20.45
CA GLU A 48 7.33 -9.29 -19.55
C GLU A 48 7.01 -9.03 -18.07
N LEU A 49 6.68 -7.78 -17.70
CA LEU A 49 6.28 -7.43 -16.34
C LEU A 49 4.98 -8.13 -15.92
N ALA A 50 3.97 -8.16 -16.81
CA ALA A 50 2.71 -8.84 -16.52
C ALA A 50 2.92 -10.35 -16.31
N LEU A 51 3.74 -10.99 -17.15
CA LEU A 51 4.13 -12.40 -17.00
C LEU A 51 4.92 -12.65 -15.71
N MET A 52 5.85 -11.77 -15.37
CA MET A 52 6.69 -11.89 -14.17
C MET A 52 5.87 -11.79 -12.88
N TYR A 53 4.91 -10.87 -12.84
CA TYR A 53 4.07 -10.62 -11.66
C TYR A 53 2.69 -11.28 -11.73
N ASN A 54 2.48 -12.19 -12.70
CA ASN A 54 1.26 -12.98 -12.86
C ASN A 54 -0.02 -12.12 -12.82
N ASP A 55 0.00 -10.99 -13.55
CA ASP A 55 -1.10 -10.04 -13.68
C ASP A 55 -1.57 -9.36 -12.37
N ALA A 56 -0.87 -9.56 -11.25
CA ALA A 56 -1.27 -9.05 -9.94
C ALA A 56 -0.39 -7.85 -9.52
N SER A 57 -1.01 -6.67 -9.37
CA SER A 57 -0.32 -5.42 -8.97
C SER A 57 1.02 -5.24 -9.69
N VAL A 58 0.98 -5.35 -11.03
CA VAL A 58 2.17 -5.54 -11.88
C VAL A 58 3.18 -4.41 -11.69
N LEU A 59 2.71 -3.17 -11.79
CA LEU A 59 3.53 -1.98 -11.63
C LEU A 59 3.97 -1.81 -10.18
N GLU A 60 3.09 -2.00 -9.19
CA GLU A 60 3.43 -1.80 -7.79
C GLU A 60 4.50 -2.80 -7.31
N ASN A 61 4.45 -4.04 -7.78
CA ASN A 61 5.51 -5.02 -7.53
C ASN A 61 6.82 -4.62 -8.23
N HIS A 62 6.75 -4.08 -9.45
CA HIS A 62 7.91 -3.58 -10.18
C HIS A 62 8.58 -2.41 -9.46
N HIS A 63 7.80 -1.43 -9.00
CA HIS A 63 8.26 -0.28 -8.24
C HIS A 63 9.00 -0.69 -6.96
N LEU A 64 8.45 -1.68 -6.23
CA LEU A 64 9.11 -2.28 -5.06
C LEU A 64 10.43 -2.97 -5.45
N ALA A 65 10.44 -3.78 -6.50
CA ALA A 65 11.63 -4.51 -6.93
C ALA A 65 12.77 -3.55 -7.31
N VAL A 66 12.48 -2.52 -8.09
CA VAL A 66 13.45 -1.49 -8.50
C VAL A 66 13.92 -0.68 -7.29
N GLY A 67 12.99 -0.16 -6.47
CA GLY A 67 13.32 0.66 -5.30
C GLY A 67 14.23 -0.05 -4.30
N PHE A 68 13.97 -1.33 -4.01
CA PHE A 68 14.83 -2.12 -3.12
C PHE A 68 16.14 -2.58 -3.78
N LYS A 69 16.16 -2.74 -5.10
CA LYS A 69 17.39 -3.09 -5.83
C LYS A 69 18.37 -1.92 -5.82
N LEU A 70 17.89 -0.69 -5.98
CA LEU A 70 18.73 0.52 -5.94
C LEU A 70 19.48 0.69 -4.61
N LEU A 71 18.94 0.19 -3.51
CA LEU A 71 19.62 0.19 -2.20
C LEU A 71 20.84 -0.74 -2.14
N GLN A 72 20.96 -1.69 -3.07
CA GLN A 72 22.08 -2.63 -3.15
C GLN A 72 23.25 -2.07 -3.98
N GLU A 73 23.07 -0.92 -4.65
CA GLU A 73 24.12 -0.23 -5.38
C GLU A 73 25.13 0.41 -4.41
N ASP A 74 26.36 0.62 -4.89
CA ASP A 74 27.46 1.14 -4.08
C ASP A 74 27.12 2.51 -3.46
N ASN A 75 27.19 2.60 -2.13
CA ASN A 75 26.87 3.80 -1.34
C ASN A 75 25.40 4.26 -1.39
N CYS A 76 24.47 3.39 -1.82
CA CYS A 76 23.03 3.71 -1.86
C CYS A 76 22.23 3.13 -0.70
N ASP A 77 22.84 2.33 0.19
CA ASP A 77 22.15 1.77 1.36
C ASP A 77 21.92 2.83 2.46
N ILE A 78 20.82 3.57 2.33
CA ILE A 78 20.35 4.54 3.32
C ILE A 78 19.84 3.89 4.62
N PHE A 79 19.73 2.55 4.68
CA PHE A 79 19.24 1.80 5.82
C PHE A 79 20.34 0.99 6.54
N GLN A 80 21.61 1.16 6.15
CA GLN A 80 22.75 0.42 6.69
C GLN A 80 22.88 0.49 8.23
N SER A 81 22.38 1.55 8.86
CA SER A 81 22.43 1.74 10.31
C SER A 81 21.29 1.06 11.07
N LEU A 82 20.30 0.50 10.37
CA LEU A 82 19.18 -0.20 11.00
C LEU A 82 19.60 -1.58 11.49
N SER A 83 19.05 -1.99 12.63
CA SER A 83 19.15 -3.40 13.04
C SER A 83 18.42 -4.30 12.04
N LYS A 84 18.82 -5.57 11.96
CA LYS A 84 18.16 -6.57 11.09
C LYS A 84 16.64 -6.63 11.31
N LYS A 85 16.19 -6.51 12.57
CA LYS A 85 14.77 -6.50 12.92
C LYS A 85 14.06 -5.25 12.37
N GLN A 86 14.66 -4.08 12.53
CA GLN A 86 14.12 -2.83 11.99
C GLN A 86 14.07 -2.85 10.46
N GLY A 87 15.12 -3.36 9.80
CA GLY A 87 15.14 -3.50 8.33
C GLY A 87 14.04 -4.43 7.82
N GLN A 88 13.77 -5.54 8.51
CA GLN A 88 12.66 -6.43 8.18
C GLN A 88 11.29 -5.76 8.38
N SER A 89 11.11 -5.05 9.49
CA SER A 89 9.88 -4.28 9.75
C SER A 89 9.65 -3.18 8.71
N LEU A 90 10.69 -2.39 8.40
CA LEU A 90 10.63 -1.34 7.39
C LEU A 90 10.28 -1.93 6.03
N ARG A 91 10.95 -3.01 5.61
CA ARG A 91 10.65 -3.68 4.33
C ARG A 91 9.19 -4.11 4.25
N LYS A 92 8.65 -4.70 5.32
CA LYS A 92 7.25 -5.12 5.36
C LYS A 92 6.31 -3.92 5.21
N MET A 93 6.50 -2.86 6.00
CA MET A 93 5.67 -1.66 5.93
C MET A 93 5.71 -1.02 4.54
N VAL A 94 6.90 -0.95 3.93
CA VAL A 94 7.07 -0.37 2.60
C VAL A 94 6.32 -1.16 1.53
N ILE A 95 6.42 -2.49 1.57
CA ILE A 95 5.69 -3.38 0.66
C ILE A 95 4.19 -3.18 0.81
N ASP A 96 3.68 -3.18 2.05
CA ASP A 96 2.25 -3.03 2.32
C ASP A 96 1.74 -1.67 1.81
N MET A 97 2.50 -0.58 2.00
CA MET A 97 2.13 0.77 1.55
C MET A 97 2.14 0.93 0.03
N VAL A 98 3.16 0.43 -0.68
CA VAL A 98 3.23 0.55 -2.15
C VAL A 98 2.20 -0.36 -2.81
N LEU A 99 1.96 -1.58 -2.31
CA LEU A 99 0.90 -2.43 -2.86
C LEU A 99 -0.51 -1.87 -2.64
N ALA A 100 -0.68 -0.96 -1.68
CA ALA A 100 -1.93 -0.27 -1.42
C ALA A 100 -2.20 0.89 -2.40
N THR A 101 -1.21 1.35 -3.18
CA THR A 101 -1.42 2.35 -4.23
C THR A 101 -2.05 1.78 -5.50
N ASP A 102 -2.13 0.44 -5.61
CA ASP A 102 -2.85 -0.24 -6.68
C ASP A 102 -4.36 0.08 -6.61
N MET A 103 -4.79 1.01 -7.44
CA MET A 103 -6.16 1.50 -7.49
C MET A 103 -7.18 0.42 -7.88
N SER A 104 -6.76 -0.69 -8.49
CA SER A 104 -7.68 -1.81 -8.80
C SER A 104 -8.29 -2.42 -7.52
N LYS A 105 -7.52 -2.46 -6.42
CA LYS A 105 -7.98 -2.95 -5.12
C LYS A 105 -9.01 -2.00 -4.48
N HIS A 106 -8.79 -0.69 -4.62
CA HIS A 106 -9.74 0.31 -4.14
C HIS A 106 -11.06 0.30 -4.92
N MET A 107 -11.02 0.11 -6.24
CA MET A 107 -12.22 0.07 -7.07
C MET A 107 -13.07 -1.17 -6.78
N ASN A 108 -12.44 -2.32 -6.55
CA ASN A 108 -13.15 -3.54 -6.13
C ASN A 108 -13.88 -3.32 -4.80
N PHE A 109 -13.22 -2.72 -3.80
CA PHE A 109 -13.86 -2.39 -2.52
C PHE A 109 -15.04 -1.42 -2.67
N LEU A 110 -14.92 -0.38 -3.50
CA LEU A 110 -16.02 0.56 -3.76
C LEU A 110 -17.19 -0.11 -4.49
N ALA A 111 -16.91 -1.03 -5.42
CA ALA A 111 -17.93 -1.81 -6.11
C ALA A 111 -18.68 -2.75 -5.15
N ASP A 112 -17.94 -3.42 -4.25
CA ASP A 112 -18.52 -4.29 -3.21
C ASP A 112 -19.37 -3.49 -2.22
N LEU A 113 -18.88 -2.32 -1.77
CA LEU A 113 -19.65 -1.42 -0.91
C LEU A 113 -20.93 -0.93 -1.59
N LYS A 114 -20.86 -0.53 -2.86
CA LYS A 114 -22.03 -0.08 -3.62
C LYS A 114 -23.05 -1.20 -3.74
N THR A 115 -22.61 -2.40 -4.09
CA THR A 115 -23.45 -3.61 -4.17
C THR A 115 -24.08 -3.93 -2.81
N MET A 116 -23.33 -3.81 -1.72
CA MET A 116 -23.83 -4.04 -0.37
C MET A 116 -24.87 -2.99 0.06
N VAL A 117 -24.69 -1.71 -0.31
CA VAL A 117 -25.67 -0.64 -0.03
C VAL A 117 -26.95 -0.81 -0.86
N GLU A 118 -26.82 -1.22 -2.12
CA GLU A 118 -27.96 -1.49 -3.01
C GLU A 118 -28.76 -2.72 -2.55
N THR A 119 -28.08 -3.78 -2.10
CA THR A 119 -28.72 -4.98 -1.55
C THR A 119 -29.27 -4.78 -0.13
N LYS A 120 -28.67 -3.91 0.70
CA LYS A 120 -29.17 -3.55 2.05
C LYS A 120 -30.37 -2.61 2.06
N LYS A 121 -30.79 -2.03 0.92
CA LYS A 121 -32.04 -1.24 0.84
C LYS A 121 -33.32 -2.06 1.07
N VAL A 122 -33.24 -3.36 1.39
CA VAL A 122 -34.40 -4.26 1.54
C VAL A 122 -34.67 -4.73 2.99
N THR A 123 -33.90 -4.36 4.01
CA THR A 123 -34.24 -4.69 5.42
C THR A 123 -34.47 -3.45 6.28
N SER A 124 -35.72 -3.25 6.68
CA SER A 124 -36.29 -2.04 7.28
C SER A 124 -36.00 -1.79 8.77
N LEU A 125 -34.93 -2.37 9.35
CA LEU A 125 -34.54 -2.05 10.72
C LEU A 125 -33.02 -1.91 10.84
N GLY A 126 -32.57 -0.66 10.95
CA GLY A 126 -31.17 -0.25 11.04
C GLY A 126 -30.47 -0.68 12.34
N VAL A 127 -30.23 -1.97 12.50
CA VAL A 127 -29.25 -2.52 13.45
C VAL A 127 -28.35 -3.49 12.68
N LEU A 128 -27.08 -3.10 12.50
CA LEU A 128 -26.04 -3.98 11.95
C LEU A 128 -25.71 -5.05 12.99
N LEU A 129 -26.29 -6.24 12.87
CA LEU A 129 -25.81 -7.44 13.55
C LEU A 129 -24.51 -7.89 12.86
N LEU A 130 -23.36 -7.48 13.42
CA LEU A 130 -22.05 -8.02 13.07
C LEU A 130 -21.82 -9.31 13.88
N ASP A 131 -22.52 -10.38 13.51
CA ASP A 131 -22.41 -11.68 14.18
C ASP A 131 -21.45 -12.67 13.49
N ASN A 132 -20.60 -12.22 12.56
CA ASN A 132 -19.63 -13.12 11.93
C ASN A 132 -18.17 -12.76 12.23
N TYR A 133 -17.46 -13.76 12.76
CA TYR A 133 -16.03 -13.79 13.09
C TYR A 133 -15.12 -13.26 11.97
N SER A 134 -15.55 -13.32 10.71
CA SER A 134 -14.86 -12.79 9.54
C SER A 134 -14.65 -11.26 9.58
N ASP A 135 -15.57 -10.49 10.18
CA ASP A 135 -15.49 -9.03 10.21
C ASP A 135 -14.38 -8.52 11.15
N ARG A 136 -13.92 -9.35 12.10
CA ARG A 136 -12.84 -8.97 13.04
C ARG A 136 -11.44 -9.04 12.43
N ILE A 137 -11.25 -9.78 11.34
CA ILE A 137 -9.96 -9.90 10.65
C ILE A 137 -9.73 -8.66 9.76
N GLN A 138 -10.79 -8.10 9.18
CA GLN A 138 -10.71 -6.95 8.27
C GLN A 138 -10.34 -5.63 8.99
N VAL A 139 -10.60 -5.52 10.29
CA VAL A 139 -10.27 -4.32 11.09
C VAL A 139 -8.80 -4.31 11.57
N ARG A 140 -8.11 -5.45 11.61
CA ARG A 140 -6.71 -5.54 12.10
C ARG A 140 -5.64 -5.47 11.00
N GLY A 141 -6.03 -5.37 9.74
CA GLY A 141 -5.11 -5.24 8.59
C GLY A 141 -4.82 -3.79 8.17
N HIS A 142 -5.30 -2.80 8.92
CA HIS A 142 -5.05 -1.37 8.67
C HIS A 142 -4.48 -0.70 9.93
N SER A 143 -3.30 -1.14 10.35
CA SER A 143 -2.41 -0.37 11.22
C SER A 143 -0.99 -0.52 10.72
#